data_AF-A0A956JZ63-F1
#
_entry.id   AF-A0A956JZ63-F1
#
_cell.length_a   1.000
_cell.length_b   1.000
_cell.length_c   1.000
_cell.angle_alpha   90.00
_cell.angle_beta   90.00
_cell.angle_gamma   90.00
#
_symmetry.space_group_name_H-M   'P 1'
#
loop_
_entity.id
_entity.type
_entity.pdbx_description
1 polymer ?
#
loop_
_entity_poly.entity_id
_entity_poly.type
_entity_poly.pdbx_seq_one_letter_code
_entity_poly.pdbx_strand_id
1 'polypeptide(L)'
;MLRDTLRRSSFTLLAALLAASGVAVSLSACSENPVGRKCDLGVDNPNPNEAVLASPSLDCQSRTCLKVPLQRDLPPGSEYPSGNIGLCTADCEQDSDCDRVPESPCTTGFTCAIPVVVGPFCCQKKCICKDYIVVPEGGVPTPEACDASNAANGCCNLDGRRGSPDYPTCL
;
A
#
# COMPACT_ATOMS: atom_id res chain seq x y z
N MET A 1 39.56 59.27 -12.46
CA MET A 1 40.04 57.88 -12.65
C MET A 1 39.96 57.00 -11.39
N LEU A 2 39.40 57.45 -10.25
CA LEU A 2 39.32 56.65 -9.01
C LEU A 2 37.87 56.28 -8.59
N ARG A 3 36.87 56.58 -9.43
CA ARG A 3 35.44 56.35 -9.13
C ARG A 3 34.84 55.14 -9.84
N ASP A 4 35.48 54.65 -10.90
CA ASP A 4 34.95 53.55 -11.73
C ASP A 4 35.35 52.15 -11.22
N THR A 5 36.39 52.03 -10.40
CA THR A 5 36.89 50.74 -9.93
C THR A 5 36.08 50.16 -8.77
N LEU A 6 35.44 51.01 -7.95
CA LEU A 6 34.61 50.57 -6.82
C LEU A 6 33.23 50.05 -7.23
N ARG A 7 32.72 50.45 -8.40
CA ARG A 7 31.37 50.06 -8.86
C ARG A 7 31.33 48.65 -9.45
N ARG A 8 32.46 48.11 -9.91
CA ARG A 8 32.57 46.75 -10.47
C ARG A 8 32.72 45.66 -9.40
N SER A 9 33.32 45.97 -8.25
CA SER A 9 33.51 44.99 -7.15
C SER A 9 32.25 44.73 -6.34
N SER A 10 31.35 45.70 -6.19
CA SER A 10 30.13 45.51 -5.39
C SER A 10 29.05 44.70 -6.11
N PHE A 11 28.99 44.76 -7.45
CA PHE A 11 28.01 44.00 -8.24
C PHE A 11 28.37 42.53 -8.41
N THR A 12 29.66 42.18 -8.40
CA THR A 12 30.13 40.79 -8.50
C THR A 12 29.99 40.03 -7.19
N LEU A 13 30.16 40.71 -6.04
CA LEU A 13 29.92 40.10 -4.73
C LEU A 13 28.43 39.85 -4.42
N LEU A 14 27.53 40.75 -4.86
CA LEU A 14 26.09 40.54 -4.67
C LEU A 14 25.55 39.41 -5.57
N ALA A 15 26.04 39.29 -6.81
CA ALA A 15 25.63 38.23 -7.73
C ALA A 15 26.11 36.83 -7.29
N ALA A 16 27.27 36.73 -6.64
CA ALA A 16 27.78 35.46 -6.10
C ALA A 16 27.01 34.96 -4.87
N LEU A 17 26.48 35.88 -4.04
CA LEU A 17 25.65 35.53 -2.88
C LEU A 17 24.21 35.14 -3.25
N LEU A 18 23.68 35.65 -4.37
CA LEU A 18 22.33 35.31 -4.87
C LEU A 18 22.28 34.00 -5.69
N ALA A 19 23.41 33.46 -6.12
CA ALA A 19 23.48 32.21 -6.89
C ALA A 19 23.51 30.93 -6.01
N ALA A 20 23.58 31.05 -4.68
CA ALA A 20 23.69 29.91 -3.76
C ALA A 20 22.34 29.46 -3.16
N SER A 21 21.23 30.12 -3.51
CA SER A 21 19.90 29.88 -2.91
C SER A 21 18.84 29.66 -4.00
N GLY A 22 18.93 28.54 -4.70
CA GLY A 22 18.06 28.22 -5.83
C GLY A 22 17.59 26.76 -5.84
N VAL A 23 16.61 26.48 -4.99
CA VAL A 23 15.65 25.36 -5.08
C VAL A 23 16.24 23.95 -4.93
N ALA A 24 16.34 23.52 -3.67
CA ALA A 24 16.20 22.11 -3.34
C ALA A 24 14.85 21.64 -3.92
N VAL A 25 14.90 20.83 -4.97
CA VAL A 25 13.74 20.15 -5.52
C VAL A 25 13.28 19.19 -4.44
N SER A 26 12.24 19.58 -3.72
CA SER A 26 11.47 18.67 -2.88
C SER A 26 10.99 17.57 -3.81
N LEU A 27 11.62 16.40 -3.74
CA LEU A 27 11.01 15.16 -4.22
C LEU A 27 9.76 14.97 -3.35
N SER A 28 8.64 15.57 -3.77
CA SER A 28 7.34 15.03 -3.44
C SER A 28 7.36 13.63 -4.03
N ALA A 29 7.75 12.65 -3.23
CA ALA A 29 7.53 11.25 -3.54
C ALA A 29 6.03 11.15 -3.75
N CYS A 30 5.61 11.13 -5.03
CA CYS A 30 4.28 10.75 -5.37
C CYS A 30 4.12 9.36 -4.77
N SER A 31 3.37 9.25 -3.67
CA SER A 31 3.07 7.94 -3.10
C SER A 31 2.47 7.10 -4.22
N GLU A 32 3.19 6.04 -4.60
CA GLU A 32 2.95 5.41 -5.89
C GLU A 32 1.56 4.80 -5.98
N ASN A 33 0.88 4.53 -4.85
CA ASN A 33 -0.51 4.10 -4.81
C ASN A 33 -1.16 4.42 -3.45
N PRO A 34 -1.85 5.56 -3.28
CA PRO A 34 -2.49 5.88 -2.01
C PRO A 34 -3.64 4.90 -1.70
N VAL A 35 -3.69 4.41 -0.46
CA VAL A 35 -4.64 3.36 -0.01
C VAL A 35 -5.74 3.93 0.89
N GLY A 36 -6.82 3.16 1.04
CA GLY A 36 -7.85 3.42 2.03
C GLY A 36 -9.09 4.18 1.56
N ARG A 37 -9.18 4.55 0.28
CA ARG A 37 -10.44 5.05 -0.32
C ARG A 37 -11.47 3.92 -0.37
N LYS A 38 -12.76 4.22 -0.19
CA LYS A 38 -13.84 3.23 -0.41
C LYS A 38 -13.87 2.85 -1.91
N CYS A 39 -14.12 1.57 -2.19
CA CYS A 39 -14.22 1.01 -3.54
C CYS A 39 -15.27 -0.09 -3.62
N ASP A 40 -15.78 -0.33 -4.83
CA ASP A 40 -16.67 -1.44 -5.12
C ASP A 40 -15.86 -2.73 -5.41
N LEU A 41 -16.23 -3.84 -4.78
CA LEU A 41 -15.60 -5.15 -4.98
C LEU A 41 -16.08 -5.85 -6.27
N GLY A 42 -17.13 -5.36 -6.92
CA GLY A 42 -17.71 -6.00 -8.11
C GLY A 42 -18.37 -7.35 -7.84
N VAL A 43 -18.63 -7.67 -6.57
CA VAL A 43 -19.36 -8.87 -6.14
C VAL A 43 -20.52 -8.50 -5.23
N ASP A 44 -21.67 -9.12 -5.45
CA ASP A 44 -22.85 -8.88 -4.64
C ASP A 44 -22.72 -9.59 -3.28
N ASN A 45 -22.83 -8.81 -2.20
CA ASN A 45 -22.94 -9.28 -0.82
C ASN A 45 -21.89 -10.35 -0.42
N PRO A 46 -20.58 -10.00 -0.43
CA PRO A 46 -19.54 -10.94 -0.03
C PRO A 46 -19.75 -11.43 1.41
N ASN A 47 -19.37 -12.68 1.68
CA ASN A 47 -19.46 -13.24 3.02
C ASN A 47 -18.68 -12.37 4.02
N PRO A 48 -19.30 -11.88 5.11
CA PRO A 48 -18.63 -10.97 6.06
C PRO A 48 -17.43 -11.61 6.78
N ASN A 49 -17.33 -12.94 6.77
CA ASN A 49 -16.25 -13.69 7.42
C ASN A 49 -15.12 -14.09 6.45
N GLU A 50 -15.15 -13.61 5.21
CA GLU A 50 -14.13 -13.90 4.20
C GLU A 50 -13.39 -12.64 3.76
N ALA A 51 -12.11 -12.80 3.45
CA ALA A 51 -11.35 -11.75 2.78
C ALA A 51 -11.59 -11.82 1.28
N VAL A 52 -11.97 -10.70 0.69
CA VAL A 52 -12.24 -10.58 -0.76
C VAL A 52 -11.32 -9.52 -1.32
N LEU A 53 -10.48 -9.94 -2.28
CA LEU A 53 -9.62 -9.06 -3.04
C LEU A 53 -10.08 -9.04 -4.49
N ALA A 54 -10.64 -7.92 -4.90
CA ALA A 54 -11.15 -7.69 -6.25
C ALA A 54 -10.13 -6.95 -7.10
N SER A 55 -9.98 -7.42 -8.35
CA SER A 55 -9.18 -6.78 -9.38
C SER A 55 -9.70 -7.20 -10.76
N PRO A 56 -9.80 -6.27 -11.73
CA PRO A 56 -9.49 -4.85 -11.59
C PRO A 56 -10.62 -4.07 -10.90
N SER A 57 -10.27 -3.21 -9.95
CA SER A 57 -11.16 -2.18 -9.42
C SER A 57 -10.92 -0.86 -10.16
N LEU A 58 -12.00 -0.21 -10.61
CA LEU A 58 -11.91 1.08 -11.33
C LEU A 58 -11.83 2.29 -10.39
N ASP A 59 -12.17 2.11 -9.11
CA ASP A 59 -12.14 3.16 -8.10
C ASP A 59 -10.73 3.44 -7.55
N CYS A 60 -9.84 2.44 -7.70
CA CYS A 60 -8.52 2.43 -7.10
C CYS A 60 -7.43 2.65 -8.16
N GLN A 61 -6.48 3.52 -7.86
CA GLN A 61 -5.30 3.76 -8.72
C GLN A 61 -4.47 2.47 -8.90
N SER A 62 -4.32 1.70 -7.82
CA SER A 62 -3.68 0.39 -7.79
C SER A 62 -4.47 -0.73 -8.48
N ARG A 63 -5.69 -0.45 -8.95
CA ARG A 63 -6.64 -1.44 -9.49
C ARG A 63 -7.07 -2.54 -8.52
N THR A 64 -6.81 -2.42 -7.22
CA THR A 64 -7.15 -3.47 -6.24
C THR A 64 -8.05 -2.94 -5.12
N CYS A 65 -9.13 -3.66 -4.85
CA CYS A 65 -10.09 -3.36 -3.79
C CYS A 65 -10.15 -4.54 -2.82
N LEU A 66 -9.96 -4.27 -1.53
CA LEU A 66 -9.87 -5.29 -0.50
C LEU A 66 -10.94 -5.08 0.58
N LYS A 67 -11.63 -6.16 0.93
CA LYS A 67 -12.43 -6.26 2.15
C LYS A 67 -11.87 -7.41 2.98
N VAL A 68 -11.63 -7.17 4.25
CA VAL A 68 -11.19 -8.18 5.21
C VAL A 68 -12.23 -8.31 6.32
N PRO A 69 -12.39 -9.50 6.94
CA PRO A 69 -13.31 -9.68 8.06
C PRO A 69 -12.96 -8.75 9.23
N LEU A 70 -13.99 -8.27 9.92
CA LEU A 70 -13.82 -7.51 11.14
C LEU A 70 -13.50 -8.46 12.30
N GLN A 71 -12.28 -8.36 12.85
CA GLN A 71 -11.77 -9.25 13.90
C GLN A 71 -11.76 -8.59 15.29
N ARG A 72 -12.14 -7.32 15.38
CA ARG A 72 -12.13 -6.52 16.62
C ARG A 72 -13.12 -5.37 16.56
N ASP A 73 -13.36 -4.77 17.72
CA ASP A 73 -14.13 -3.52 17.80
C ASP A 73 -13.38 -2.36 17.14
N LEU A 74 -14.13 -1.48 16.48
CA LEU A 74 -13.59 -0.33 15.77
C LEU A 74 -13.13 0.75 16.76
N PRO A 75 -11.96 1.37 16.53
CA PRO A 75 -11.54 2.54 17.31
C PRO A 75 -12.43 3.76 16.99
N PRO A 76 -12.48 4.77 17.89
CA PRO A 76 -13.27 5.96 17.66
C PRO A 76 -12.93 6.66 16.34
N GLY A 77 -13.97 6.99 15.55
CA GLY A 77 -13.84 7.64 14.25
C GLY A 77 -13.60 6.70 13.08
N SER A 78 -13.39 5.40 13.32
CA SER A 78 -13.30 4.39 12.27
C SER A 78 -14.68 3.91 11.83
N GLU A 79 -14.79 3.48 10.57
CA GLU A 79 -16.03 2.95 9.99
C GLU A 79 -15.74 1.70 9.16
N TYR A 80 -16.35 0.57 9.50
CA TYR A 80 -16.25 -0.64 8.69
C TYR A 80 -17.24 -0.58 7.51
N PRO A 81 -16.78 -0.71 6.24
CA PRO A 81 -17.66 -0.61 5.09
C PRO A 81 -18.69 -1.75 5.02
N SER A 82 -19.96 -1.41 4.75
CA SER A 82 -21.05 -2.38 4.60
C SER A 82 -21.18 -2.92 3.17
N GLY A 83 -21.84 -4.08 3.01
CA GLY A 83 -22.18 -4.64 1.69
C GLY A 83 -20.95 -4.98 0.84
N ASN A 84 -21.03 -4.66 -0.46
CA ASN A 84 -19.99 -4.89 -1.47
C ASN A 84 -18.86 -3.85 -1.45
N ILE A 85 -18.81 -2.98 -0.43
CA ILE A 85 -17.78 -1.94 -0.32
C ILE A 85 -16.55 -2.50 0.39
N GLY A 86 -15.38 -2.28 -0.20
CA GLY A 86 -14.06 -2.51 0.39
C GLY A 86 -13.27 -1.21 0.51
N LEU A 87 -11.97 -1.34 0.76
CA LEU A 87 -11.00 -0.25 0.69
C LEU A 87 -9.97 -0.52 -0.40
N CYS A 88 -9.60 0.53 -1.14
CA CYS A 88 -8.49 0.48 -2.08
C CYS A 88 -7.23 0.06 -1.32
N THR A 89 -6.54 -0.93 -1.85
CA THR A 89 -5.30 -1.46 -1.30
C THR A 89 -4.20 -1.37 -2.35
N ALA A 90 -2.99 -1.77 -2.02
CA ALA A 90 -1.86 -1.85 -2.94
C ALA A 90 -0.95 -2.99 -2.51
N ASP A 91 -0.08 -3.45 -3.42
CA ASP A 91 1.07 -4.27 -3.07
C ASP A 91 2.02 -3.50 -2.14
N CYS A 92 2.65 -4.21 -1.23
CA CYS A 92 3.57 -3.64 -0.25
C CYS A 92 4.61 -4.67 0.18
N GLU A 93 5.75 -4.19 0.69
CA GLU A 93 6.77 -5.02 1.33
C GLU A 93 6.76 -4.82 2.85
N GLN A 94 6.44 -3.60 3.29
CA GLN A 94 6.45 -3.13 4.68
C GLN A 94 5.33 -2.12 4.96
N ASP A 95 5.04 -1.88 6.24
CA ASP A 95 3.96 -0.97 6.68
C ASP A 95 4.08 0.46 6.14
N SER A 96 5.31 0.94 5.91
CA SER A 96 5.54 2.31 5.40
C SER A 96 5.14 2.51 3.94
N ASP A 97 4.88 1.43 3.20
CA ASP A 97 4.44 1.53 1.80
C ASP A 97 2.93 1.84 1.72
N CYS A 98 2.23 1.77 2.85
CA CYS A 98 0.78 1.86 2.92
C CYS A 98 0.31 3.27 3.31
N ASP A 99 0.52 4.22 2.40
CA ASP A 99 0.14 5.62 2.61
C ASP A 99 -1.39 5.82 2.57
N ARG A 100 -1.94 6.14 3.74
CA ARG A 100 -3.37 6.38 3.94
C ARG A 100 -3.81 7.71 3.30
N VAL A 101 -4.90 7.67 2.53
CA VAL A 101 -5.59 8.92 2.12
C VAL A 101 -6.34 9.60 3.29
N PRO A 102 -6.45 10.93 3.30
CA PRO A 102 -7.18 11.66 4.34
C PRO A 102 -8.65 11.24 4.50
N GLU A 103 -9.32 10.83 3.41
CA GLU A 103 -10.73 10.45 3.38
C GLU A 103 -10.97 8.99 3.83
N SER A 104 -9.92 8.26 4.20
CA SER A 104 -10.05 6.85 4.57
C SER A 104 -10.87 6.69 5.86
N PRO A 105 -11.83 5.76 5.91
CA PRO A 105 -12.50 5.41 7.16
C PRO A 105 -11.60 4.65 8.12
N CYS A 106 -10.41 4.21 7.68
CA CYS A 106 -9.40 3.61 8.55
C CYS A 106 -8.63 4.72 9.28
N THR A 107 -8.58 4.70 10.60
CA THR A 107 -8.04 5.79 11.42
C THR A 107 -6.64 5.52 11.97
N THR A 108 -6.32 4.27 12.31
CA THR A 108 -5.00 3.93 12.89
C THR A 108 -3.94 3.55 11.84
N GLY A 109 -4.30 3.66 10.55
CA GLY A 109 -3.41 3.40 9.42
C GLY A 109 -3.49 1.96 8.90
N PHE A 110 -2.54 1.62 8.04
CA PHE A 110 -2.52 0.34 7.33
C PHE A 110 -1.28 -0.47 7.73
N THR A 111 -1.39 -1.79 7.64
CA THR A 111 -0.27 -2.73 7.80
C THR A 111 -0.08 -3.53 6.53
N CYS A 112 1.16 -3.91 6.23
CA CYS A 112 1.49 -4.75 5.10
C CYS A 112 1.44 -6.22 5.48
N ALA A 113 0.42 -6.94 5.01
CA ALA A 113 0.17 -8.33 5.39
C ALA A 113 -0.51 -9.12 4.27
N ILE A 114 -0.59 -10.44 4.40
CA ILE A 114 -1.25 -11.32 3.40
C ILE A 114 -2.74 -11.45 3.75
N PRO A 115 -3.67 -10.90 2.94
CA PRO A 115 -5.09 -11.00 3.24
C PRO A 115 -5.73 -12.31 2.75
N VAL A 116 -5.16 -12.94 1.72
CA VAL A 116 -5.75 -14.11 1.06
C VAL A 116 -4.71 -15.21 0.84
N VAL A 117 -5.14 -16.45 1.07
CA VAL A 117 -4.30 -17.67 0.94
C VAL A 117 -4.73 -18.56 -0.22
N VAL A 118 -5.77 -18.16 -0.96
CA VAL A 118 -6.32 -18.86 -2.13
C VAL A 118 -6.56 -17.90 -3.28
N GLY A 119 -6.64 -18.44 -4.49
CA GLY A 119 -6.91 -17.66 -5.71
C GLY A 119 -5.67 -16.97 -6.30
N PRO A 120 -5.86 -16.11 -7.32
CA PRO A 120 -4.76 -15.54 -8.10
C PRO A 120 -3.87 -14.57 -7.31
N PHE A 121 -4.38 -14.03 -6.21
CA PHE A 121 -3.65 -13.11 -5.32
C PHE A 121 -3.17 -13.79 -4.04
N CYS A 122 -3.26 -15.12 -3.95
CA CYS A 122 -2.81 -15.87 -2.77
C CYS A 122 -1.38 -15.48 -2.39
N CYS A 123 -1.13 -15.35 -1.09
CA CYS A 123 0.20 -15.09 -0.53
C CYS A 123 0.89 -13.80 -1.00
N GLN A 124 0.16 -12.90 -1.66
CA GLN A 124 0.63 -11.55 -1.93
C GLN A 124 0.35 -10.66 -0.73
N LYS A 125 1.35 -9.86 -0.35
CA LYS A 125 1.18 -8.83 0.67
C LYS A 125 0.38 -7.66 0.10
N LYS A 126 -0.58 -7.17 0.88
CA LYS A 126 -1.39 -6.01 0.58
C LYS A 126 -1.50 -5.10 1.80
N CYS A 127 -1.81 -3.84 1.57
CA CYS A 127 -2.13 -2.90 2.65
C CYS A 127 -3.51 -3.20 3.26
N ILE A 128 -3.54 -3.57 4.54
CA ILE A 128 -4.76 -3.91 5.30
C ILE A 128 -4.99 -2.86 6.40
N CYS A 129 -6.23 -2.40 6.54
CA CYS A 129 -6.57 -1.46 7.60
C CYS A 129 -6.39 -2.09 8.99
N LYS A 130 -5.56 -1.44 9.84
CA LYS A 130 -5.25 -1.90 11.21
C LYS A 130 -6.47 -1.91 12.14
N ASP A 131 -7.48 -1.10 11.82
CA ASP A 131 -8.72 -1.01 12.61
C ASP A 131 -9.58 -2.28 12.49
N TYR A 132 -9.42 -3.05 11.40
CA TYR A 132 -10.30 -4.20 11.13
C TYR A 132 -9.73 -5.54 11.60
N ILE A 133 -8.42 -5.60 11.81
CA ILE A 133 -7.72 -6.84 12.14
C ILE A 133 -6.97 -6.72 13.46
N VAL A 134 -6.66 -7.88 14.05
CA VAL A 134 -5.72 -7.93 15.19
C VAL A 134 -4.30 -7.89 14.64
N VAL A 135 -3.53 -6.86 15.00
CA VAL A 135 -2.10 -6.75 14.68
C VAL A 135 -1.28 -7.00 15.94
N PRO A 136 -0.60 -8.15 16.05
CA PRO A 136 0.30 -8.46 17.16
C PRO A 136 1.53 -7.55 17.22
N GLU A 137 2.23 -7.58 18.34
CA GLU A 137 3.59 -7.01 18.43
C GLU A 137 4.51 -7.75 17.44
N GLY A 138 5.22 -7.00 16.59
CA GLY A 138 6.02 -7.55 15.49
C GLY A 138 5.29 -7.72 14.16
N GLY A 139 3.98 -7.40 14.09
CA GLY A 139 3.20 -7.41 12.85
C GLY A 139 2.35 -8.66 12.65
N VAL A 140 1.63 -8.70 11.53
CA VAL A 140 0.79 -9.86 11.17
C VAL A 140 1.68 -10.99 10.66
N PRO A 141 1.66 -12.19 11.25
CA PRO A 141 2.49 -13.29 10.81
C PRO A 141 2.07 -13.79 9.42
N THR A 142 3.04 -14.29 8.66
CA THR A 142 2.77 -15.00 7.40
C THR A 142 1.90 -16.24 7.69
N PRO A 143 0.77 -16.43 7.00
CA PRO A 143 -0.04 -17.64 7.15
C PRO A 143 0.76 -18.90 6.79
N GLU A 144 0.52 -20.01 7.48
CA GLU A 144 1.18 -21.30 7.20
C GLU A 144 0.95 -21.77 5.76
N ALA A 145 -0.24 -21.49 5.19
CA ALA A 145 -0.57 -21.76 3.79
C ALA A 145 0.30 -20.99 2.78
N CYS A 146 1.07 -20.01 3.25
CA CYS A 146 2.00 -19.20 2.46
C CYS A 146 3.48 -19.49 2.77
N ASP A 147 3.77 -20.57 3.49
CA ASP A 147 5.14 -21.08 3.63
C ASP A 147 5.58 -21.75 2.32
N ALA A 148 6.53 -21.14 1.60
CA ALA A 148 7.07 -21.69 0.36
C ALA A 148 7.87 -22.99 0.57
N SER A 149 8.39 -23.22 1.77
CA SER A 149 9.14 -24.45 2.09
C SER A 149 8.24 -25.68 2.24
N ASN A 150 6.94 -25.47 2.49
CA ASN A 150 5.96 -26.54 2.53
C ASN A 150 5.46 -26.85 1.11
N ALA A 151 5.88 -27.99 0.57
CA ALA A 151 5.50 -28.42 -0.78
C ALA A 151 3.99 -28.67 -0.96
N ALA A 152 3.23 -28.90 0.12
CA ALA A 152 1.78 -29.05 0.06
C ALA A 152 1.04 -27.73 -0.25
N ASN A 153 1.68 -26.59 -0.06
CA ASN A 153 1.09 -25.28 -0.35
C ASN A 153 1.05 -25.03 -1.86
N GLY A 154 -0.16 -25.01 -2.43
CA GLY A 154 -0.42 -24.88 -3.86
C GLY A 154 -0.55 -23.46 -4.39
N CYS A 155 -0.20 -22.43 -3.62
CA CYS A 155 -0.31 -21.05 -4.09
C CYS A 155 0.75 -20.74 -5.16
N CYS A 156 0.30 -20.42 -6.38
CA CYS A 156 1.19 -20.17 -7.53
C CYS A 156 2.03 -18.88 -7.45
N ASN A 157 1.83 -18.07 -6.42
CA ASN A 157 2.66 -16.88 -6.16
C ASN A 157 3.83 -17.16 -5.21
N LEU A 158 3.93 -18.37 -4.66
CA LEU A 158 5.09 -18.75 -3.85
C LEU A 158 6.31 -19.02 -4.74
N ASP A 159 7.49 -18.79 -4.19
CA ASP A 159 8.76 -18.98 -4.89
C ASP A 159 8.92 -20.43 -5.37
N GLY A 160 9.44 -20.59 -6.60
CA GLY A 160 9.68 -21.89 -7.21
C GLY A 160 8.42 -22.65 -7.65
N ARG A 161 7.23 -22.02 -7.62
CA ARG A 161 5.98 -22.66 -8.08
C ARG A 161 5.72 -22.49 -9.58
N ARG A 162 5.86 -21.28 -10.12
CA ARG A 162 5.54 -21.00 -11.53
C ARG A 162 6.50 -21.73 -12.47
N GLY A 163 5.94 -22.44 -13.44
CA GLY A 163 6.70 -23.24 -14.42
C GLY A 163 7.31 -24.52 -13.84
N SER A 164 7.06 -24.85 -12.58
CA SER A 164 7.54 -26.10 -11.97
C SER A 164 6.65 -27.28 -12.37
N PRO A 165 7.24 -28.44 -12.75
CA PRO A 165 6.47 -29.64 -13.05
C PRO A 165 5.71 -30.20 -11.83
N ASP A 166 6.17 -29.88 -10.61
CA ASP A 166 5.51 -30.28 -9.37
C ASP A 166 4.20 -29.51 -9.11
N TYR A 167 4.02 -28.38 -9.79
CA TYR A 167 2.85 -27.49 -9.67
C TYR A 167 2.24 -27.21 -11.05
N PRO A 168 1.64 -28.22 -11.70
CA PRO A 168 1.20 -28.13 -13.09
C PRO A 168 0.08 -27.09 -13.33
N THR A 169 -0.58 -26.62 -12.27
CA THR A 169 -1.59 -25.55 -12.35
C THR A 169 -0.98 -24.15 -12.30
N CYS A 170 0.32 -24.03 -12.00
CA CYS A 170 1.06 -22.78 -11.90
C CYS A 170 1.88 -22.54 -13.17
N LEU A 171 1.17 -22.19 -14.25
CA LEU A 171 1.77 -21.88 -15.54
C LEU A 171 2.46 -20.50 -15.55
#